data_AF-A0A7X8L324-F1
#
_entry.id   AF-A0A7X8L324-F1
#
_cell.length_a   1.000
_cell.length_b   1.000
_cell.length_c   1.000
_cell.angle_alpha   90.00
_cell.angle_beta   90.00
_cell.angle_gamma   90.00
#
_symmetry.space_group_name_H-M   'P 1'
#
loop_
_entity.id
_entity.type
_entity.pdbx_description
1 polymer ?
#
loop_
_entity_poly.entity_id
_entity_poly.type
_entity_poly.pdbx_seq_one_letter_code
_entity_poly.pdbx_strand_id
1 'polypeptide(L)'
;MSTKLSQLPNQYSSGMVSESFWFLEVKTFIKLMVEGCTLAEIRTEVVQRNLFGAPNETRATRMYRYICKRVDVLDDEGRILFLNSDVQTQKLIVLVCAMATNRLFFEFVNEVYREKIILGSDHLRPSDGAVFFKNKEVQSEKISNWKDDTKTRLMSAFLNFLAEAGLIVVSEGGNRIITPILDDQFKNYLEKNGGKPYANALTGVL
;
A
#
# COMPACT_ATOMS: atom_id res chain seq x y z
N MET A 1 -3.74 -7.23 20.14
CA MET A 1 -4.77 -7.34 19.09
C MET A 1 -4.18 -8.14 17.94
N SER A 2 -4.92 -9.09 17.36
CA SER A 2 -4.45 -9.87 16.20
C SER A 2 -4.30 -8.97 14.98
N THR A 3 -3.22 -9.14 14.21
CA THR A 3 -2.99 -8.39 12.96
C THR A 3 -4.08 -8.70 11.92
N LYS A 4 -4.26 -7.78 10.97
CA LYS A 4 -5.23 -7.95 9.86
C LYS A 4 -4.58 -8.40 8.55
N LEU A 5 -3.32 -8.84 8.59
CA LEU A 5 -2.59 -9.24 7.38
C LEU A 5 -3.21 -10.49 6.72
N SER A 6 -3.81 -11.38 7.51
CA SER A 6 -4.42 -12.62 7.01
C SER A 6 -5.77 -12.45 6.30
N GLN A 7 -6.33 -11.23 6.22
CA GLN A 7 -7.66 -10.99 5.64
C GLN A 7 -7.63 -9.85 4.64
N LEU A 8 -7.93 -10.16 3.37
CA LEU A 8 -8.12 -9.14 2.34
C LEU A 8 -9.58 -8.62 2.35
N PRO A 9 -9.82 -7.34 1.98
CA PRO A 9 -11.17 -6.82 1.84
C PRO A 9 -11.95 -7.60 0.78
N ASN A 10 -13.17 -8.04 1.09
CA ASN A 10 -13.98 -8.82 0.16
C ASN A 10 -14.41 -8.04 -1.09
N GLN A 11 -14.50 -6.70 -1.00
CA GLN A 11 -14.98 -5.85 -2.08
C GLN A 11 -13.86 -5.06 -2.76
N TYR A 12 -13.94 -4.96 -4.09
CA TYR A 12 -13.13 -4.01 -4.85
C TYR A 12 -13.54 -2.57 -4.56
N SER A 13 -12.55 -1.67 -4.52
CA SER A 13 -12.75 -0.25 -4.23
C SER A 13 -11.87 0.60 -5.14
N SER A 14 -12.46 1.66 -5.71
CA SER A 14 -11.73 2.71 -6.42
C SER A 14 -11.18 3.78 -5.48
N GLY A 15 -11.35 3.65 -4.16
CA GLY A 15 -10.99 4.67 -3.17
C GLY A 15 -9.54 5.15 -3.22
N MET A 16 -8.63 4.29 -3.70
CA MET A 16 -7.20 4.61 -3.83
C MET A 16 -6.92 5.79 -4.77
N VAL A 17 -7.85 6.15 -5.68
CA VAL A 17 -7.74 7.39 -6.50
C VAL A 17 -7.72 8.68 -5.67
N SER A 18 -8.10 8.60 -4.40
CA SER A 18 -8.10 9.71 -3.44
C SER A 18 -7.00 9.57 -2.37
N GLU A 19 -6.17 8.55 -2.48
CA GLU A 19 -5.13 8.22 -1.51
C GLU A 19 -3.75 8.63 -2.04
N SER A 20 -2.79 8.78 -1.12
CA SER A 20 -1.37 8.91 -1.45
C SER A 20 -0.57 8.01 -0.52
N PHE A 21 0.72 7.83 -0.81
CA PHE A 21 1.58 6.96 -0.02
C PHE A 21 1.73 7.45 1.44
N TRP A 22 1.87 8.78 1.62
CA TRP A 22 1.88 9.46 2.92
C TRP A 22 2.87 8.86 3.94
N PHE A 23 4.09 8.63 3.48
CA PHE A 23 5.11 7.96 4.29
C PHE A 23 5.37 8.69 5.62
N LEU A 24 5.59 10.00 5.56
CA LEU A 24 5.94 10.80 6.75
C LEU A 24 4.76 10.90 7.72
N GLU A 25 3.55 11.01 7.19
CA GLU A 25 2.32 11.08 7.98
C GLU A 25 2.03 9.73 8.64
N VAL A 26 2.19 8.60 7.93
CA VAL A 26 2.10 7.25 8.51
C VAL A 26 3.13 7.07 9.61
N LYS A 27 4.39 7.47 9.37
CA LYS A 27 5.46 7.39 10.36
C LYS A 27 5.14 8.20 11.62
N THR A 28 4.62 9.41 11.44
CA THR A 28 4.21 10.29 12.53
C THR A 28 3.04 9.70 13.30
N PHE A 29 2.05 9.14 12.59
CA PHE A 29 0.89 8.49 13.20
C PHE A 29 1.30 7.28 14.06
N ILE A 30 2.16 6.41 13.53
CA ILE A 30 2.68 5.24 14.27
C ILE A 30 3.45 5.69 15.51
N LYS A 31 4.30 6.72 15.39
CA LYS A 31 5.04 7.28 16.52
C LYS A 31 4.11 7.74 17.64
N LEU A 32 3.08 8.52 17.33
CA LEU A 32 2.09 8.99 18.32
C LEU A 32 1.36 7.83 19.00
N MET A 33 0.99 6.79 18.25
CA MET A 33 0.37 5.59 18.85
C MET A 33 1.30 4.87 19.82
N VAL A 34 2.59 4.73 19.47
CA VAL A 34 3.59 4.09 20.33
C VAL A 34 3.89 4.95 21.58
N GLU A 35 3.81 6.26 21.46
CA GLU A 35 3.91 7.22 22.59
C GLU A 35 2.67 7.23 23.48
N GLY A 36 1.63 6.46 23.15
CA GLY A 36 0.44 6.27 23.98
C GLY A 36 -0.73 7.21 23.65
N CYS A 37 -0.64 8.01 22.58
CA CYS A 37 -1.76 8.83 22.15
C CYS A 37 -2.93 7.96 21.65
N THR A 38 -4.13 8.32 22.09
CA THR A 38 -5.37 7.72 21.62
C THR A 38 -5.69 8.15 20.18
N LEU A 39 -6.50 7.35 19.48
CA LEU A 39 -6.99 7.72 18.14
C LEU A 39 -7.78 9.04 18.14
N ALA A 40 -8.47 9.37 19.23
CA ALA A 40 -9.19 10.62 19.38
C ALA A 40 -8.24 11.83 19.45
N GLU A 41 -7.16 11.72 20.22
CA GLU A 41 -6.11 12.75 20.30
C GLU A 41 -5.40 12.92 18.97
N ILE A 42 -4.98 11.81 18.32
CA ILE A 42 -4.34 11.88 17.00
C ILE A 42 -5.29 12.53 15.98
N ARG A 43 -6.59 12.20 16.02
CA ARG A 43 -7.58 12.85 15.15
C ARG A 43 -7.63 14.35 15.38
N THR A 44 -7.59 14.81 16.62
CA THR A 44 -7.56 16.24 16.96
C THR A 44 -6.31 16.91 16.39
N GLU A 45 -5.13 16.33 16.58
CA GLU A 45 -3.88 16.87 16.04
C GLU A 45 -3.92 16.94 14.50
N VAL A 46 -4.41 15.89 13.84
CA VAL A 46 -4.47 15.83 12.38
C VAL A 46 -5.51 16.77 11.79
N VAL A 47 -6.73 16.79 12.33
CA VAL A 47 -7.86 17.49 11.72
C VAL A 47 -7.95 18.94 12.16
N GLN A 48 -7.81 19.20 13.47
CA GLN A 48 -8.00 20.55 14.02
C GLN A 48 -6.70 21.37 13.99
N ARG A 49 -5.56 20.73 14.26
CA ARG A 49 -4.25 21.40 14.27
C ARG A 49 -3.46 21.22 12.96
N ASN A 50 -4.07 20.56 11.98
CA ASN A 50 -3.51 20.33 10.65
C ASN A 50 -2.10 19.72 10.67
N LEU A 51 -1.85 18.75 11.56
CA LEU A 51 -0.52 18.12 11.73
C LEU A 51 0.12 17.66 10.41
N PHE A 52 -0.69 17.23 9.44
CA PHE A 52 -0.22 16.73 8.15
C PHE A 52 -0.20 17.78 7.04
N GLY A 53 -0.40 19.06 7.35
CA GLY A 53 -0.32 20.16 6.38
C GLY A 53 -1.33 20.03 5.23
N ALA A 54 -2.51 19.47 5.49
CA ALA A 54 -3.56 19.33 4.50
C ALA A 54 -4.09 20.72 4.07
N PRO A 55 -4.55 20.87 2.81
CA PRO A 55 -5.05 22.15 2.29
C PRO A 55 -6.38 22.59 2.94
N ASN A 56 -7.14 21.66 3.52
CA ASN A 56 -8.38 21.94 4.23
C ASN A 56 -8.75 20.78 5.17
N GLU A 57 -9.69 21.03 6.07
CA GLU A 57 -10.15 20.06 7.08
C GLU A 57 -10.75 18.79 6.47
N THR A 58 -11.45 18.90 5.34
CA THR A 58 -12.01 17.75 4.62
C THR A 58 -10.90 16.81 4.15
N ARG A 59 -9.81 17.37 3.59
CA ARG A 59 -8.64 16.60 3.17
C ARG A 59 -7.91 16.02 4.39
N ALA A 60 -7.74 16.79 5.47
CA ALA A 60 -7.14 16.31 6.72
C ALA A 60 -7.91 15.12 7.31
N THR A 61 -9.24 15.23 7.39
CA THR A 61 -10.12 14.16 7.87
C THR A 61 -10.01 12.91 7.00
N ARG A 62 -9.92 13.07 5.68
CA ARG A 62 -9.76 11.97 4.75
C ARG A 62 -8.39 11.30 4.89
N MET A 63 -7.31 12.08 5.01
CA MET A 63 -5.96 11.58 5.29
C MET A 63 -5.93 10.77 6.59
N TYR A 64 -6.46 11.33 7.68
CA TYR A 64 -6.59 10.63 8.97
C TYR A 64 -7.26 9.27 8.82
N ARG A 65 -8.42 9.20 8.14
CA ARG A 65 -9.18 7.95 7.98
C ARG A 65 -8.38 6.88 7.23
N TYR A 66 -7.72 7.26 6.13
CA TYR A 66 -6.93 6.31 5.34
C TYR A 66 -5.68 5.84 6.08
N ILE A 67 -4.94 6.76 6.71
CA ILE A 67 -3.74 6.43 7.49
C ILE A 67 -4.11 5.55 8.68
N CYS A 68 -5.15 5.92 9.43
CA CYS A 68 -5.67 5.10 10.52
C CYS A 68 -5.99 3.68 10.06
N LYS A 69 -6.70 3.52 8.92
CA LYS A 69 -7.02 2.20 8.37
C LYS A 69 -5.76 1.39 8.03
N ARG A 70 -4.72 2.01 7.47
CA ARG A 70 -3.46 1.34 7.15
C ARG A 70 -2.68 0.94 8.40
N VAL A 71 -2.56 1.85 9.37
CA VAL A 71 -1.81 1.59 10.60
C VAL A 71 -2.50 0.54 11.47
N ASP A 72 -3.83 0.48 11.43
CA ASP A 72 -4.65 -0.53 12.12
C ASP A 72 -4.48 -1.96 11.57
N VAL A 73 -3.77 -2.13 10.44
CA VAL A 73 -3.32 -3.45 9.96
C VAL A 73 -2.23 -4.02 10.88
N LEU A 74 -1.37 -3.15 11.40
CA LEU A 74 -0.26 -3.51 12.27
C LEU A 74 -0.75 -3.67 13.71
N ASP A 75 -0.24 -4.68 14.39
CA ASP A 75 -0.30 -4.77 15.85
C ASP A 75 0.84 -3.96 16.49
N ASP A 76 0.99 -4.06 17.80
CA ASP A 76 2.03 -3.33 18.54
C ASP A 76 3.44 -3.78 18.11
N GLU A 77 3.65 -5.08 17.89
CA GLU A 77 4.92 -5.61 17.38
C GLU A 77 5.27 -5.00 16.02
N GLY A 78 4.30 -4.93 15.09
CA GLY A 78 4.50 -4.33 13.77
C GLY A 78 4.80 -2.83 13.82
N ARG A 79 4.17 -2.09 14.74
CA ARG A 79 4.46 -0.67 14.96
C ARG A 79 5.86 -0.43 15.52
N ILE A 80 6.30 -1.25 16.47
CA ILE A 80 7.65 -1.18 17.04
C ILE A 80 8.70 -1.57 16.00
N LEU A 81 8.46 -2.65 15.24
CA LEU A 81 9.29 -3.05 14.11
C LEU A 81 9.47 -1.87 13.15
N PHE A 82 8.36 -1.26 12.71
CA PHE A 82 8.39 -0.11 11.80
C PHE A 82 9.31 1.02 12.31
N LEU A 83 9.20 1.43 13.58
CA LEU A 83 10.01 2.53 14.09
C LEU A 83 11.50 2.20 14.22
N ASN A 84 11.85 0.92 14.37
CA ASN A 84 13.23 0.44 14.48
C ASN A 84 13.87 0.05 13.15
N SER A 85 13.07 -0.14 12.10
CA SER A 85 13.55 -0.48 10.76
C SER A 85 14.17 0.72 10.02
N ASP A 86 15.03 0.42 9.05
CA ASP A 86 15.50 1.44 8.11
C ASP A 86 14.37 2.00 7.23
N VAL A 87 14.67 3.09 6.51
CA VAL A 87 13.67 3.80 5.71
C VAL A 87 13.09 2.92 4.59
N GLN A 88 13.89 2.04 3.99
CA GLN A 88 13.41 1.19 2.91
C GLN A 88 12.44 0.14 3.46
N THR A 89 12.77 -0.54 4.55
CA THR A 89 11.85 -1.47 5.21
C THR A 89 10.60 -0.77 5.71
N GLN A 90 10.71 0.44 6.29
CA GLN A 90 9.54 1.24 6.68
C GLN A 90 8.60 1.47 5.49
N LYS A 91 9.14 1.85 4.32
CA LYS A 91 8.35 2.02 3.10
C LYS A 91 7.68 0.73 2.65
N LEU A 92 8.37 -0.41 2.72
CA LEU A 92 7.78 -1.71 2.40
C LEU A 92 6.64 -2.08 3.36
N ILE A 93 6.78 -1.79 4.66
CA ILE A 93 5.70 -1.97 5.64
C ILE A 93 4.49 -1.09 5.28
N VAL A 94 4.69 0.19 4.92
CA VAL A 94 3.57 1.06 4.47
C VAL A 94 2.89 0.49 3.23
N LEU A 95 3.66 -0.02 2.27
CA LEU A 95 3.14 -0.65 1.06
C LEU A 95 2.31 -1.89 1.39
N VAL A 96 2.77 -2.75 2.31
CA VAL A 96 2.01 -3.91 2.79
C VAL A 96 0.70 -3.48 3.44
N CYS A 97 0.70 -2.45 4.28
CA CYS A 97 -0.54 -1.92 4.86
C CYS A 97 -1.51 -1.38 3.80
N ALA A 98 -1.00 -0.76 2.73
CA ALA A 98 -1.83 -0.33 1.60
C ALA A 98 -2.44 -1.53 0.84
N MET A 99 -1.65 -2.57 0.56
CA MET A 99 -2.14 -3.81 -0.06
C MET A 99 -3.20 -4.51 0.82
N ALA A 100 -2.95 -4.63 2.11
CA ALA A 100 -3.88 -5.25 3.06
C ALA A 100 -5.21 -4.49 3.19
N THR A 101 -5.23 -3.18 2.91
CA THR A 101 -6.44 -2.36 2.99
C THR A 101 -7.15 -2.15 1.66
N ASN A 102 -6.54 -2.58 0.55
CA ASN A 102 -7.10 -2.49 -0.80
C ASN A 102 -6.80 -3.76 -1.62
N ARG A 103 -7.80 -4.62 -1.74
CA ARG A 103 -7.73 -5.87 -2.50
C ARG A 103 -7.28 -5.69 -3.95
N LEU A 104 -7.81 -4.69 -4.66
CA LEU A 104 -7.47 -4.49 -6.07
C LEU A 104 -5.99 -4.10 -6.24
N PHE A 105 -5.46 -3.31 -5.30
CA PHE A 105 -4.06 -2.96 -5.30
C PHE A 105 -3.18 -4.17 -4.99
N PHE A 106 -3.51 -4.96 -3.97
CA PHE A 106 -2.82 -6.23 -3.70
C PHE A 106 -2.80 -7.13 -4.94
N GLU A 107 -3.94 -7.33 -5.60
CA GLU A 107 -4.03 -8.15 -6.80
C GLU A 107 -3.19 -7.60 -7.94
N PHE A 108 -3.10 -6.28 -8.13
CA PHE A 108 -2.19 -5.70 -9.11
C PHE A 108 -0.72 -6.04 -8.81
N VAL A 109 -0.30 -5.92 -7.54
CA VAL A 109 1.09 -6.27 -7.15
C VAL A 109 1.33 -7.77 -7.32
N ASN A 110 0.37 -8.62 -6.93
CA ASN A 110 0.52 -10.06 -6.95
C ASN A 110 0.40 -10.69 -8.36
N GLU A 111 -0.47 -10.16 -9.21
CA GLU A 111 -0.75 -10.71 -10.54
C GLU A 111 0.12 -10.08 -11.63
N VAL A 112 0.56 -8.83 -11.45
CA VAL A 112 1.33 -8.11 -12.48
C VAL A 112 2.78 -7.93 -12.05
N TYR A 113 3.03 -7.19 -10.97
CA TYR A 113 4.39 -6.88 -10.55
C TYR A 113 5.20 -8.15 -10.19
N ARG A 114 4.63 -9.03 -9.37
CA ARG A 114 5.26 -10.29 -8.99
C ARG A 114 5.52 -11.20 -10.19
N GLU A 115 4.58 -11.30 -11.12
CA GLU A 115 4.75 -12.11 -12.34
C GLU A 115 5.95 -11.63 -13.17
N LYS A 116 6.12 -10.32 -13.31
CA LYS A 116 7.29 -9.76 -14.01
C LYS A 116 8.61 -10.17 -13.34
N ILE A 117 8.69 -10.16 -12.02
CA ILE A 117 9.88 -10.63 -11.29
C ILE A 117 10.13 -12.11 -11.59
N ILE A 118 9.09 -12.96 -11.48
CA ILE A 118 9.21 -14.41 -11.72
C ILE A 118 9.71 -14.69 -13.15
N LEU A 119 9.22 -13.95 -14.14
CA LEU A 119 9.60 -14.10 -15.55
C LEU A 119 10.94 -13.42 -15.89
N GLY A 120 11.59 -12.75 -14.93
CA GLY A 120 12.82 -11.99 -15.17
C GLY A 120 12.63 -10.76 -16.08
N SER A 121 11.40 -10.26 -16.21
CA SER A 121 11.12 -9.02 -16.92
C SER A 121 11.54 -7.83 -16.07
N ASP A 122 12.26 -6.90 -16.67
CA ASP A 122 12.86 -5.75 -16.00
C ASP A 122 11.97 -4.50 -16.00
N HIS A 123 10.86 -4.49 -16.75
CA HIS A 123 9.95 -3.34 -16.85
C HIS A 123 8.48 -3.69 -16.60
N LEU A 124 7.77 -2.78 -15.92
CA LEU A 124 6.32 -2.62 -15.97
C LEU A 124 5.96 -1.62 -17.08
N ARG A 125 5.22 -2.10 -18.07
CA ARG A 125 4.79 -1.33 -19.25
C ARG A 125 3.34 -0.86 -19.10
N PRO A 126 2.93 0.22 -19.78
CA PRO A 126 1.53 0.67 -19.78
C PRO A 126 0.53 -0.41 -20.18
N SER A 127 0.92 -1.31 -21.10
CA SER A 127 0.10 -2.44 -21.54
C SER A 127 -0.25 -3.41 -20.42
N ASP A 128 0.62 -3.57 -19.43
CA ASP A 128 0.40 -4.52 -18.32
C ASP A 128 -0.79 -4.09 -17.46
N GLY A 129 -0.90 -2.79 -17.20
CA GLY A 129 -2.05 -2.21 -16.49
C GLY A 129 -3.36 -2.33 -17.28
N ALA A 130 -3.30 -2.12 -18.60
CA ALA A 130 -4.47 -2.26 -19.47
C ALA A 130 -5.00 -3.71 -19.49
N VAL A 131 -4.10 -4.70 -19.59
CA VAL A 131 -4.45 -6.13 -19.53
C VAL A 131 -5.03 -6.49 -18.16
N PHE A 132 -4.42 -6.01 -17.07
CA PHE A 132 -4.93 -6.22 -15.72
C PHE A 132 -6.38 -5.77 -15.58
N PHE A 133 -6.70 -4.52 -15.94
CA PHE A 133 -8.07 -4.02 -15.82
C PHE A 133 -9.04 -4.77 -16.73
N LYS A 134 -8.67 -5.08 -17.97
CA LYS A 134 -9.53 -5.87 -18.87
C LYS A 134 -9.87 -7.24 -18.28
N ASN A 135 -8.90 -7.91 -17.66
CA ASN A 135 -9.13 -9.17 -16.98
C ASN A 135 -10.05 -9.00 -15.76
N LYS A 136 -9.87 -7.92 -14.98
CA LYS A 136 -10.71 -7.63 -13.81
C LYS A 136 -12.15 -7.26 -14.16
N GLU A 137 -12.39 -6.64 -15.31
CA GLU A 137 -13.74 -6.36 -15.81
C GLU A 137 -14.52 -7.65 -16.10
N VAL A 138 -13.87 -8.65 -16.72
CA VAL A 138 -14.46 -9.96 -16.96
C VAL A 138 -14.80 -10.68 -15.65
N GLN A 139 -13.98 -10.50 -14.61
CA GLN A 139 -14.15 -11.14 -13.31
C GLN A 139 -15.15 -10.41 -12.38
N SER A 140 -15.51 -9.15 -12.67
CA SER A 140 -16.24 -8.29 -11.74
C SER A 140 -17.05 -7.23 -12.45
N GLU A 141 -18.38 -7.39 -12.42
CA GLU A 141 -19.33 -6.40 -12.92
C GLU A 141 -19.12 -5.01 -12.28
N LYS A 142 -18.77 -4.98 -10.98
CA LYS A 142 -18.45 -3.73 -10.27
C LYS A 142 -17.31 -2.95 -10.94
N ILE A 143 -16.26 -3.65 -11.39
CA ILE A 143 -15.11 -3.03 -12.06
C ILE A 143 -15.47 -2.70 -13.51
N SER A 144 -16.21 -3.57 -14.19
CA SER A 144 -16.74 -3.32 -15.54
C SER A 144 -17.55 -2.02 -15.61
N ASN A 145 -18.30 -1.70 -14.55
CA ASN A 145 -19.12 -0.49 -14.47
C ASN A 145 -18.33 0.79 -14.13
N TRP A 146 -17.03 0.71 -13.86
CA TRP A 146 -16.20 1.90 -13.66
C TRP A 146 -15.88 2.59 -14.98
N LYS A 147 -15.86 3.92 -14.96
CA LYS A 147 -15.40 4.73 -16.09
C LYS A 147 -13.91 4.51 -16.32
N ASP A 148 -13.49 4.61 -17.58
CA ASP A 148 -12.07 4.43 -17.94
C ASP A 148 -11.15 5.43 -17.24
N ASP A 149 -11.60 6.68 -17.05
CA ASP A 149 -10.87 7.67 -16.23
C ASP A 149 -10.56 7.15 -14.81
N THR A 150 -11.50 6.43 -14.18
CA THR A 150 -11.27 5.86 -12.85
C THR A 150 -10.19 4.78 -12.86
N LYS A 151 -10.18 3.92 -13.89
CA LYS A 151 -9.17 2.86 -14.06
C LYS A 151 -7.80 3.46 -14.34
N THR A 152 -7.73 4.47 -15.20
CA THR A 152 -6.51 5.24 -15.49
C THR A 152 -5.95 5.89 -14.22
N ARG A 153 -6.80 6.56 -13.44
CA ARG A 153 -6.38 7.18 -12.17
C ARG A 153 -5.94 6.15 -11.12
N LEU A 154 -6.58 4.98 -11.07
CA LEU A 154 -6.13 3.88 -10.21
C LEU A 154 -4.76 3.37 -10.64
N MET A 155 -4.53 3.20 -11.94
CA MET A 155 -3.23 2.78 -12.46
C MET A 155 -2.14 3.77 -12.07
N SER A 156 -2.38 5.08 -12.24
CA SER A 156 -1.45 6.11 -11.78
C SER A 156 -1.18 6.04 -10.28
N ALA A 157 -2.22 5.79 -9.47
CA ALA A 157 -2.06 5.62 -8.03
C ALA A 157 -1.23 4.35 -7.69
N PHE A 158 -1.47 3.22 -8.35
CA PHE A 158 -0.73 1.99 -8.12
C PHE A 158 0.76 2.17 -8.44
N LEU A 159 1.09 2.76 -9.59
CA LEU A 159 2.47 3.05 -9.97
C LEU A 159 3.13 4.03 -9.00
N ASN A 160 2.42 5.08 -8.58
CA ASN A 160 2.96 6.02 -7.59
C ASN A 160 3.31 5.31 -6.27
N PHE A 161 2.47 4.39 -5.76
CA PHE A 161 2.77 3.65 -4.54
C PHE A 161 3.98 2.72 -4.69
N LEU A 162 4.11 2.04 -5.84
CA LEU A 162 5.27 1.21 -6.12
C LEU A 162 6.55 2.08 -6.20
N ALA A 163 6.49 3.25 -6.83
CA ALA A 163 7.63 4.16 -6.94
C ALA A 163 8.03 4.73 -5.57
N GLU A 164 7.07 5.20 -4.77
CA GLU A 164 7.30 5.70 -3.41
C GLU A 164 7.92 4.64 -2.49
N ALA A 165 7.53 3.38 -2.68
CA ALA A 165 8.09 2.23 -1.96
C ALA A 165 9.43 1.74 -2.52
N GLY A 166 9.93 2.33 -3.62
CA GLY A 166 11.22 1.97 -4.22
C GLY A 166 11.19 0.67 -5.04
N LEU A 167 10.01 0.18 -5.43
CA LEU A 167 9.85 -1.04 -6.23
C LEU A 167 9.97 -0.79 -7.73
N ILE A 168 9.83 0.47 -8.15
CA ILE A 168 10.02 0.88 -9.54
C ILE A 168 10.69 2.24 -9.64
N VAL A 169 11.34 2.47 -10.78
CA VAL A 169 11.88 3.78 -11.17
C VAL A 169 11.50 4.08 -12.62
N VAL A 170 11.19 5.34 -12.92
CA VAL A 170 10.90 5.78 -14.29
C VAL A 170 12.13 5.54 -15.16
N SER A 171 11.93 4.92 -16.32
CA SER A 171 12.97 4.58 -17.29
C SER A 171 12.43 4.76 -18.71
N GLU A 172 13.31 4.74 -19.71
CA GLU A 172 12.88 4.64 -21.10
C GLU A 172 12.15 3.31 -21.33
N GLY A 173 11.01 3.34 -22.02
CA GLY A 173 10.23 2.14 -22.33
C GLY A 173 9.33 1.62 -21.20
N GLY A 174 9.30 2.27 -20.03
CA GLY A 174 8.38 1.93 -18.94
C GLY A 174 8.98 2.18 -17.56
N ASN A 175 8.36 1.59 -16.53
CA ASN A 175 8.90 1.66 -15.18
C ASN A 175 9.81 0.46 -14.94
N ARG A 176 11.11 0.70 -14.73
CA ARG A 176 12.07 -0.35 -14.41
C ARG A 176 11.77 -0.90 -13.02
N ILE A 177 11.70 -2.22 -12.91
CA ILE A 177 11.44 -2.96 -11.67
C ILE A 177 12.72 -3.01 -10.84
N ILE A 178 12.55 -2.78 -9.54
CA ILE A 178 13.56 -2.96 -8.50
C ILE A 178 12.96 -3.98 -7.53
N THR A 179 13.55 -5.17 -7.47
CA THR A 179 13.13 -6.20 -6.51
C THR A 179 13.66 -5.83 -5.13
N PRO A 180 12.81 -5.60 -4.14
CA PRO A 180 13.25 -5.26 -2.80
C PRO A 180 13.88 -6.47 -2.10
N ILE A 181 14.82 -6.19 -1.20
CA ILE A 181 15.30 -7.15 -0.22
C ILE A 181 14.42 -7.00 1.03
N LEU A 182 13.83 -8.10 1.50
CA LEU A 182 13.13 -8.13 2.78
C LEU A 182 14.12 -8.55 3.85
N ASP A 183 14.33 -7.70 4.86
CA ASP A 183 15.10 -8.09 6.03
C ASP A 183 14.39 -9.21 6.83
N ASP A 184 15.18 -9.96 7.59
CA ASP A 184 14.69 -11.14 8.31
C ASP A 184 13.64 -10.78 9.38
N GLN A 185 13.74 -9.62 10.03
CA GLN A 185 12.77 -9.22 11.06
C GLN A 185 11.40 -8.98 10.44
N PHE A 186 11.37 -8.25 9.32
CA PHE A 186 10.14 -7.98 8.60
C PHE A 186 9.57 -9.25 7.95
N LYS A 187 10.41 -10.11 7.37
CA LYS A 187 9.96 -11.39 6.83
C LYS A 187 9.34 -12.28 7.91
N ASN A 188 10.00 -12.43 9.06
CA ASN A 188 9.48 -13.22 10.18
C ASN A 188 8.16 -12.63 10.71
N TYR A 189 8.06 -11.30 10.80
CA TYR A 189 6.82 -10.64 11.17
C TYR A 189 5.68 -10.98 10.19
N LEU A 190 5.92 -10.93 8.88
CA LEU A 190 4.92 -11.29 7.87
C LEU A 190 4.51 -12.77 7.99
N GLU A 191 5.47 -13.69 8.13
CA GLU A 191 5.18 -15.12 8.24
C GLU A 191 4.33 -15.45 9.47
N LYS A 192 4.68 -14.90 10.64
CA LYS A 192 3.95 -15.09 11.90
C LYS A 192 2.51 -14.60 11.83
N ASN A 193 2.26 -13.55 11.05
CA ASN A 193 1.01 -12.79 11.08
C ASN A 193 0.12 -13.02 9.85
N GLY A 194 0.41 -14.03 9.02
CA GLY A 194 -0.39 -14.35 7.83
C GLY A 194 -0.12 -13.43 6.64
N GLY A 195 0.97 -12.66 6.68
CA GLY A 195 1.43 -11.75 5.63
C GLY A 195 2.29 -12.39 4.54
N LYS A 196 2.43 -13.73 4.52
CA LYS A 196 3.18 -14.47 3.49
C LYS A 196 2.78 -14.09 2.05
N PRO A 197 1.49 -13.91 1.69
CA PRO A 197 1.12 -13.48 0.34
C PRO A 197 1.72 -12.13 -0.06
N TYR A 198 1.86 -11.19 0.87
CA TYR A 198 2.51 -9.90 0.59
C TYR A 198 4.01 -10.07 0.41
N ALA A 199 4.68 -10.88 1.24
CA ALA A 199 6.10 -11.18 1.08
C ALA A 199 6.38 -11.80 -0.30
N ASN A 200 5.56 -12.77 -0.72
CA ASN A 200 5.66 -13.42 -2.03
C ASN A 200 5.40 -12.42 -3.17
N ALA A 201 4.43 -11.52 -3.02
CA ALA A 201 4.14 -10.47 -4.01
C ALA A 201 5.30 -9.48 -4.20
N LEU A 202 6.02 -9.15 -3.12
CA LEU A 202 7.16 -8.23 -3.18
C LEU A 202 8.43 -8.89 -3.73
N THR A 203 8.65 -10.17 -3.49
CA THR A 203 9.92 -10.85 -3.77
C THR A 203 9.91 -11.74 -5.01
N GLY A 204 8.75 -11.98 -5.62
CA GLY A 204 8.66 -12.88 -6.79
C GLY A 204 8.86 -14.36 -6.45
N VAL A 205 8.66 -14.76 -5.19
CA VAL A 205 8.71 -16.17 -4.79
C VAL A 205 7.36 -16.82 -5.03
N LEU A 206 7.35 -18.00 -5.67
CA LEU A 206 6.15 -18.81 -6.00
C LEU A 206 5.35 -19.26 -4.77
#